data_AF-A0A838G6Y9-F1
#
_entry.id   AF-A0A838G6Y9-F1
#
_cell.length_a   1.000
_cell.length_b   1.000
_cell.length_c   1.000
_cell.angle_alpha   90.00
_cell.angle_beta   90.00
_cell.angle_gamma   90.00
#
_symmetry.space_group_name_H-M   'P 1'
#
loop_
_entity.id
_entity.type
_entity.pdbx_description
1 polymer ?
#
loop_
_entity_poly.entity_id
_entity_poly.type
_entity_poly.pdbx_seq_one_letter_code
_entity_poly.pdbx_strand_id
1 'polypeptide(L)'
;DRVTSYAGMRSFGVGPDDDGKPRLLLNGRPYLHIGVLDQGYWPDGLLTAASDEALVHDFTEMKRLGFTMLRKDIKVEPLRWYAYCDRLGMLVWQDLVNGGGRYRTPVVSWPGRWPVRLRDDRPRSRWLLGRADPAGREEFRSEMRRTVEHLRNVTSLAVWVPFNEGWGQFDAVSVATEVATLDPTRSVDHASGWHDQGGGDLWSKHVYERPFTAPRRRADERRVLVLSEYGGYDLAVEGHVWGEKPFGYRRFTSVDALGEAFLRLHETELAPVVGHDLSAVVYTQLSDVEDEVNGLLTYDREVLKLPEDLVRRALAALTLRPPSYG
;
A
#
# COMPACT_ATOMS: atom_id res chain seq x y z
N ASP A 1 1.25 -37.07 -14.61
CA ASP A 1 0.36 -35.90 -14.65
C ASP A 1 1.09 -34.71 -15.30
N ARG A 2 0.37 -33.74 -15.89
CA ARG A 2 0.93 -32.55 -16.56
C ARG A 2 0.09 -31.31 -16.27
N VAL A 3 0.73 -30.24 -15.78
CA VAL A 3 0.14 -28.91 -15.51
C VAL A 3 0.79 -27.86 -16.41
N THR A 4 0.05 -26.82 -16.83
CA THR A 4 0.55 -25.68 -17.62
C THR A 4 0.20 -24.37 -16.91
N SER A 5 1.15 -23.43 -16.86
CA SER A 5 0.97 -22.07 -16.32
C SER A 5 1.82 -21.07 -17.11
N TYR A 6 1.61 -19.77 -16.86
CA TYR A 6 2.51 -18.71 -17.32
C TYR A 6 3.73 -18.59 -16.37
N ALA A 7 4.76 -17.89 -16.83
CA ALA A 7 5.94 -17.53 -16.05
C ALA A 7 6.41 -16.13 -16.45
N GLY A 8 7.13 -15.46 -15.55
CA GLY A 8 7.73 -14.14 -15.79
C GLY A 8 9.11 -14.08 -15.16
N MET A 9 10.09 -13.58 -15.92
CA MET A 9 11.46 -13.41 -15.44
C MET A 9 11.68 -11.95 -15.06
N ARG A 10 11.89 -11.72 -13.77
CA ARG A 10 12.16 -10.39 -13.20
C ARG A 10 13.00 -10.52 -11.93
N SER A 11 13.59 -9.43 -11.49
CA SER A 11 14.14 -9.30 -10.14
C SER A 11 13.59 -8.06 -9.44
N PHE A 12 13.19 -8.23 -8.19
CA PHE A 12 12.96 -7.13 -7.26
C PHE A 12 14.11 -7.08 -6.26
N GLY A 13 14.31 -5.92 -5.65
CA GLY A 13 15.27 -5.78 -4.56
C GLY A 13 15.44 -4.34 -4.12
N VAL A 14 16.49 -4.12 -3.34
CA VAL A 14 16.90 -2.80 -2.87
C VAL A 14 18.34 -2.55 -3.30
N GLY A 15 18.62 -1.33 -3.76
CA GLY A 15 19.99 -0.89 -4.03
C GLY A 15 20.08 0.62 -4.19
N PRO A 16 21.29 1.17 -4.25
CA PRO A 16 21.50 2.61 -4.38
C PRO A 16 21.05 3.13 -5.76
N ASP A 17 20.51 4.35 -5.79
CA ASP A 17 20.52 5.18 -7.00
C ASP A 17 21.90 5.83 -7.22
N ASP A 18 22.01 6.67 -8.26
CA ASP A 18 23.25 7.36 -8.62
C ASP A 18 23.77 8.30 -7.50
N ASP A 19 22.88 8.77 -6.60
CA ASP A 19 23.22 9.57 -5.41
C ASP A 19 23.56 8.71 -4.19
N GLY A 20 23.57 7.37 -4.33
CA GLY A 20 23.83 6.43 -3.24
C GLY A 20 22.64 6.19 -2.31
N LYS A 21 21.43 6.66 -2.66
CA LYS A 21 20.24 6.50 -1.81
C LYS A 21 19.57 5.16 -2.07
N PRO A 22 19.12 4.45 -1.03
CA PRO A 22 18.46 3.16 -1.21
C PRO A 22 17.10 3.35 -1.90
N ARG A 23 16.91 2.63 -3.01
CA ARG A 23 15.69 2.56 -3.82
C ARG A 23 15.21 1.13 -3.97
N LEU A 24 13.92 0.99 -4.25
CA LEU A 24 13.34 -0.22 -4.81
C LEU A 24 13.84 -0.38 -6.25
N LEU A 25 14.26 -1.59 -6.57
CA LEU A 25 14.76 -1.95 -7.88
C LEU A 25 13.78 -2.88 -8.59
N LEU A 26 13.63 -2.65 -9.90
CA LEU A 26 13.05 -3.61 -10.83
C LEU A 26 14.09 -3.92 -11.89
N ASN A 27 14.47 -5.19 -12.01
CA ASN A 27 15.51 -5.67 -12.94
C ASN A 27 16.84 -4.93 -12.77
N GLY A 28 17.23 -4.68 -11.52
CA GLY A 28 18.49 -4.03 -11.14
C GLY A 28 18.53 -2.51 -11.33
N ARG A 29 17.40 -1.88 -11.68
CA ARG A 29 17.31 -0.42 -11.86
C ARG A 29 16.32 0.20 -10.88
N PRO A 30 16.60 1.40 -10.33
CA PRO A 30 15.63 2.15 -9.54
C PRO A 30 14.30 2.28 -10.29
N TYR A 31 13.21 1.90 -9.62
CA TYR A 31 11.88 1.97 -10.18
C TYR A 31 10.91 2.51 -9.13
N LEU A 32 10.25 3.63 -9.45
CA LEU A 32 9.29 4.26 -8.56
C LEU A 32 7.97 3.50 -8.61
N HIS A 33 7.49 3.05 -7.46
CA HIS A 33 6.15 2.48 -7.36
C HIS A 33 5.15 3.59 -7.09
N ILE A 34 4.38 3.96 -8.12
CA ILE A 34 3.22 4.85 -7.96
C ILE A 34 2.00 3.95 -7.77
N GLY A 35 1.59 3.81 -6.52
CA GLY A 35 0.58 2.88 -6.08
C GLY A 35 -0.76 3.51 -5.73
N VAL A 36 -1.79 2.68 -5.73
CA VAL A 36 -3.09 2.99 -5.13
C VAL A 36 -3.52 1.83 -4.24
N LEU A 37 -4.12 2.15 -3.09
CA LEU A 37 -4.61 1.17 -2.13
C LEU A 37 -5.91 0.52 -2.66
N ASP A 38 -5.97 -0.80 -2.64
CA ASP A 38 -7.11 -1.61 -3.08
C ASP A 38 -7.57 -2.49 -1.92
N GLN A 39 -8.65 -2.09 -1.25
CA GLN A 39 -9.26 -2.85 -0.15
C GLN A 39 -10.07 -4.07 -0.66
N GLY A 40 -10.38 -4.15 -1.95
CA GLY A 40 -11.08 -5.30 -2.53
C GLY A 40 -12.53 -5.45 -2.08
N TYR A 41 -13.22 -4.34 -1.81
CA TYR A 41 -14.67 -4.31 -1.55
C TYR A 41 -15.46 -4.07 -2.83
N TRP A 42 -16.59 -4.75 -2.96
CA TRP A 42 -17.45 -4.78 -4.14
C TRP A 42 -18.91 -4.60 -3.73
N PRO A 43 -19.72 -3.84 -4.50
CA PRO A 43 -21.10 -3.56 -4.15
C PRO A 43 -21.98 -4.79 -4.00
N ASP A 44 -21.82 -5.77 -4.90
CA ASP A 44 -22.68 -6.96 -4.92
C ASP A 44 -22.15 -8.08 -4.01
N GLY A 45 -20.83 -8.32 -4.06
CA GLY A 45 -20.20 -9.48 -3.46
C GLY A 45 -19.41 -9.19 -2.19
N LEU A 46 -19.37 -7.94 -1.73
CA LEU A 46 -18.52 -7.43 -0.65
C LEU A 46 -17.06 -7.78 -0.90
N LEU A 47 -16.59 -8.94 -0.44
CA LEU A 47 -15.22 -9.38 -0.62
C LEU A 47 -14.97 -10.12 -1.94
N THR A 48 -15.96 -10.25 -2.82
CA THR A 48 -15.84 -10.98 -4.09
C THR A 48 -16.26 -10.10 -5.26
N ALA A 49 -15.40 -10.01 -6.27
CA ALA A 49 -15.75 -9.33 -7.52
C ALA A 49 -16.89 -10.06 -8.25
N ALA A 50 -17.76 -9.30 -8.92
CA ALA A 50 -18.90 -9.86 -9.64
C ALA A 50 -18.47 -10.71 -10.85
N SER A 51 -17.37 -10.33 -11.52
CA SER A 51 -16.86 -11.03 -12.70
C SER A 51 -15.37 -10.72 -12.97
N ASP A 52 -14.81 -11.35 -14.01
CA ASP A 52 -13.45 -11.08 -14.47
C ASP A 52 -13.33 -9.69 -15.09
N GLU A 53 -14.37 -9.25 -15.79
CA GLU A 53 -14.45 -7.93 -16.39
C GLU A 53 -14.40 -6.85 -15.31
N ALA A 54 -15.02 -7.08 -14.15
CA ALA A 54 -14.94 -6.18 -13.01
C ALA A 54 -13.50 -6.08 -12.46
N LEU A 55 -12.79 -7.21 -12.35
CA LEU A 55 -11.37 -7.19 -11.97
C LEU A 55 -10.51 -6.43 -12.98
N VAL A 56 -10.68 -6.76 -14.27
CA VAL A 56 -9.91 -6.15 -15.36
C VAL A 56 -10.21 -4.65 -15.48
N HIS A 57 -11.43 -4.23 -15.19
CA HIS A 57 -11.82 -2.82 -15.15
C HIS A 57 -10.94 -2.04 -14.18
N ASP A 58 -10.90 -2.44 -12.90
CA ASP A 58 -10.12 -1.75 -11.87
C ASP A 58 -8.63 -1.65 -12.25
N PHE A 59 -8.04 -2.74 -12.78
CA PHE A 59 -6.63 -2.72 -13.24
C PHE A 59 -6.40 -1.78 -14.42
N THR A 60 -7.29 -1.82 -15.41
CA THR A 60 -7.16 -1.05 -16.64
C THR A 60 -7.35 0.43 -16.34
N GLU A 61 -8.32 0.78 -15.50
CA GLU A 61 -8.58 2.14 -15.06
C GLU A 61 -7.40 2.72 -14.27
N MET A 62 -6.89 2.00 -13.27
CA MET A 62 -5.74 2.50 -12.50
C MET A 62 -4.50 2.66 -13.38
N LYS A 63 -4.27 1.73 -14.31
CA LYS A 63 -3.17 1.85 -15.27
C LYS A 63 -3.37 3.03 -16.24
N ARG A 64 -4.61 3.27 -16.71
CA ARG A 64 -4.97 4.43 -17.55
C ARG A 64 -4.69 5.75 -16.84
N LEU A 65 -4.99 5.83 -15.54
CA LEU A 65 -4.72 6.99 -14.70
C LEU A 65 -3.22 7.22 -14.43
N GLY A 66 -2.35 6.23 -14.67
CA GLY A 66 -0.91 6.33 -14.52
C GLY A 66 -0.34 5.61 -13.29
N PHE A 67 -1.16 4.85 -12.57
CA PHE A 67 -0.65 3.96 -11.52
C PHE A 67 0.11 2.78 -12.12
N THR A 68 1.11 2.32 -11.35
CA THR A 68 2.00 1.21 -11.71
C THR A 68 1.95 0.07 -10.71
N MET A 69 1.26 0.28 -9.58
CA MET A 69 1.20 -0.66 -8.47
C MET A 69 -0.18 -0.63 -7.81
N LEU A 70 -0.65 -1.80 -7.36
CA LEU A 70 -1.77 -1.93 -6.44
C LEU A 70 -1.27 -2.49 -5.11
N ARG A 71 -1.64 -1.83 -4.02
CA ARG A 71 -1.43 -2.36 -2.67
C ARG A 71 -2.72 -3.02 -2.22
N LYS A 72 -2.74 -4.35 -2.20
CA LYS A 72 -3.88 -5.13 -1.73
C LYS A 72 -3.90 -5.07 -0.21
N ASP A 73 -4.86 -4.33 0.34
CA ASP A 73 -4.96 -4.06 1.78
C ASP A 73 -5.57 -5.23 2.53
N ILE A 74 -4.81 -5.75 3.51
CA ILE A 74 -5.20 -6.72 4.55
C ILE A 74 -6.05 -7.92 4.04
N LYS A 75 -5.88 -8.33 2.78
CA LYS A 75 -6.72 -9.31 2.10
C LYS A 75 -5.91 -10.15 1.12
N VAL A 76 -6.26 -11.43 0.96
CA VAL A 76 -5.74 -12.28 -0.12
C VAL A 76 -6.84 -12.49 -1.16
N GLU A 77 -6.56 -12.15 -2.41
CA GLU A 77 -7.50 -12.32 -3.52
C GLU A 77 -7.42 -13.75 -4.10
N PRO A 78 -8.39 -14.18 -4.92
CA PRO A 78 -8.21 -15.38 -5.74
C PRO A 78 -6.99 -15.23 -6.67
N LEU A 79 -6.27 -16.33 -6.97
CA LEU A 79 -5.12 -16.35 -7.91
C LEU A 79 -5.41 -15.69 -9.27
N ARG A 80 -6.68 -15.65 -9.67
CA ARG A 80 -7.17 -14.97 -10.86
C ARG A 80 -6.85 -13.46 -10.86
N TRP A 81 -7.03 -12.78 -9.72
CA TRP A 81 -6.70 -11.35 -9.56
C TRP A 81 -5.22 -11.11 -9.85
N TYR A 82 -4.34 -11.91 -9.23
CA TYR A 82 -2.90 -11.83 -9.45
C TYR A 82 -2.49 -12.17 -10.88
N ALA A 83 -3.15 -13.14 -11.51
CA ALA A 83 -2.88 -13.49 -12.91
C ALA A 83 -3.21 -12.34 -13.88
N TYR A 84 -4.21 -11.52 -13.56
CA TYR A 84 -4.49 -10.30 -14.33
C TYR A 84 -3.44 -9.22 -14.07
N CYS A 85 -3.02 -8.99 -12.82
CA CYS A 85 -1.91 -8.08 -12.51
C CYS A 85 -0.62 -8.49 -13.24
N ASP A 86 -0.30 -9.78 -13.25
CA ASP A 86 0.86 -10.36 -13.96
C ASP A 86 0.81 -10.09 -15.47
N ARG A 87 -0.36 -10.30 -16.10
CA ARG A 87 -0.53 -10.10 -17.55
C ARG A 87 -0.56 -8.63 -17.95
N LEU A 88 -1.17 -7.79 -17.13
CA LEU A 88 -1.31 -6.36 -17.40
C LEU A 88 -0.09 -5.56 -16.96
N GLY A 89 0.86 -6.17 -16.25
CA GLY A 89 2.07 -5.48 -15.76
C GLY A 89 1.77 -4.44 -14.69
N MET A 90 0.88 -4.78 -13.75
CA MET A 90 0.60 -4.00 -12.56
C MET A 90 1.37 -4.62 -11.40
N LEU A 91 2.26 -3.87 -10.72
CA LEU A 91 2.96 -4.38 -9.55
C LEU A 91 1.99 -4.60 -8.39
N VAL A 92 2.32 -5.54 -7.50
CA VAL A 92 1.49 -5.84 -6.33
C VAL A 92 2.31 -5.67 -5.06
N TRP A 93 1.78 -4.91 -4.11
CA TRP A 93 2.13 -5.00 -2.70
C TRP A 93 1.06 -5.83 -2.02
N GLN A 94 1.48 -6.86 -1.29
CA GLN A 94 0.58 -7.80 -0.67
C GLN A 94 0.65 -7.67 0.85
N ASP A 95 -0.41 -7.12 1.43
CA ASP A 95 -0.59 -7.14 2.88
C ASP A 95 -1.03 -8.53 3.34
N LEU A 96 -0.54 -8.94 4.51
CA LEU A 96 -1.08 -10.13 5.17
C LEU A 96 -2.37 -9.78 5.90
N VAL A 97 -3.24 -10.77 6.06
CA VAL A 97 -4.47 -10.59 6.84
C VAL A 97 -4.10 -10.36 8.30
N ASN A 98 -4.36 -9.14 8.79
CA ASN A 98 -4.21 -8.75 10.17
C ASN A 98 -5.47 -9.09 10.97
N GLY A 99 -5.36 -9.13 12.29
CA GLY A 99 -6.45 -9.56 13.16
C GLY A 99 -6.09 -9.47 14.64
N GLY A 100 -6.66 -10.35 15.45
CA GLY A 100 -6.41 -10.43 16.88
C GLY A 100 -7.61 -9.97 17.70
N GLY A 101 -7.36 -9.61 18.96
CA GLY A 101 -8.36 -9.09 19.86
C GLY A 101 -8.68 -7.61 19.59
N ARG A 102 -9.49 -7.03 20.49
CA ARG A 102 -9.99 -5.65 20.37
C ARG A 102 -8.87 -4.64 20.16
N TYR A 103 -8.96 -3.89 19.05
CA TYR A 103 -8.10 -2.75 18.78
C TYR A 103 -8.39 -1.58 19.72
N ARG A 104 -7.33 -0.84 20.04
CA ARG A 104 -7.39 0.35 20.88
C ARG A 104 -7.11 1.55 19.99
N THR A 105 -8.08 2.42 19.80
CA THR A 105 -7.95 3.63 18.97
C THR A 105 -6.69 4.45 19.24
N PRO A 106 -6.25 4.66 20.51
CA PRO A 106 -4.99 5.36 20.78
C PRO A 106 -3.73 4.67 20.23
N VAL A 107 -3.81 3.37 19.99
CA VAL A 107 -2.69 2.55 19.50
C VAL A 107 -2.66 2.46 17.98
N VAL A 108 -3.83 2.37 17.34
CA VAL A 108 -3.92 2.14 15.88
C VAL A 108 -4.18 3.43 15.09
N SER A 109 -4.83 4.45 15.66
CA SER A 109 -5.21 5.66 14.90
C SER A 109 -4.42 6.91 15.29
N TRP A 110 -4.10 7.09 16.57
CA TRP A 110 -3.37 8.29 17.02
C TRP A 110 -1.94 8.42 16.48
N PRO A 111 -1.19 7.34 16.16
CA PRO A 111 0.12 7.47 15.52
C PRO A 111 0.14 8.31 14.24
N GLY A 112 -0.98 8.36 13.50
CA GLY A 112 -1.15 9.26 12.36
C GLY A 112 -0.99 10.74 12.70
N ARG A 113 -1.48 11.15 13.87
CA ARG A 113 -1.38 12.53 14.36
C ARG A 113 -0.10 12.73 15.16
N TRP A 114 0.18 11.82 16.08
CA TRP A 114 1.28 11.88 17.04
C TRP A 114 2.12 10.61 16.93
N PRO A 115 3.20 10.62 16.15
CA PRO A 115 3.97 9.40 15.85
C PRO A 115 4.65 8.87 17.12
N VAL A 116 3.95 8.00 17.82
CA VAL A 116 4.44 7.26 18.98
C VAL A 116 4.75 5.85 18.54
N ARG A 117 5.92 5.35 18.93
CA ARG A 117 6.33 3.97 18.68
C ARG A 117 6.14 3.14 19.95
N LEU A 118 5.35 2.09 19.84
CA LEU A 118 5.33 1.01 20.81
C LEU A 118 6.30 -0.07 20.37
N ARG A 119 6.96 -0.74 21.32
CA ARG A 119 7.55 -2.06 21.04
C ARG A 119 6.43 -3.07 20.86
N ASP A 120 6.68 -4.19 20.20
CA ASP A 120 5.69 -5.23 19.87
C ASP A 120 6.08 -6.63 20.39
N ASP A 121 7.16 -6.73 21.18
CA ASP A 121 7.77 -7.97 21.68
C ASP A 121 7.45 -8.27 23.16
N ARG A 122 6.86 -7.32 23.89
CA ARG A 122 6.53 -7.46 25.31
C ARG A 122 5.08 -7.89 25.54
N PRO A 123 4.76 -8.62 26.62
CA PRO A 123 3.38 -9.00 26.94
C PRO A 123 2.39 -7.84 26.97
N ARG A 124 2.75 -6.72 27.62
CA ARG A 124 1.90 -5.50 27.68
C ARG A 124 1.71 -4.87 26.30
N SER A 125 2.77 -4.82 25.50
CA SER A 125 2.74 -4.29 24.14
C SER A 125 1.86 -5.11 23.22
N ARG A 126 2.05 -6.44 23.21
CA ARG A 126 1.19 -7.37 22.47
C ARG A 126 -0.26 -7.23 22.90
N TRP A 127 -0.53 -7.08 24.20
CA TRP A 127 -1.88 -6.78 24.66
C TRP A 127 -2.44 -5.49 24.08
N LEU A 128 -1.69 -4.38 24.12
CA LEU A 128 -2.09 -3.08 23.56
C LEU A 128 -2.41 -3.14 22.06
N LEU A 129 -1.60 -3.90 21.30
CA LEU A 129 -1.75 -4.13 19.86
C LEU A 129 -2.81 -5.21 19.52
N GLY A 130 -3.49 -5.78 20.51
CA GLY A 130 -4.54 -6.78 20.29
C GLY A 130 -4.03 -8.20 20.10
N ARG A 131 -2.75 -8.49 20.34
CA ARG A 131 -2.10 -9.78 20.06
C ARG A 131 -1.53 -10.51 21.29
N ALA A 132 -2.20 -10.41 22.44
CA ALA A 132 -1.77 -11.06 23.67
C ALA A 132 -1.79 -12.61 23.61
N ASP A 133 -2.73 -13.18 22.87
CA ASP A 133 -2.93 -14.63 22.78
C ASP A 133 -1.80 -15.33 21.99
N PRO A 134 -1.08 -16.30 22.59
CA PRO A 134 -0.10 -17.12 21.87
C PRO A 134 -0.67 -17.96 20.73
N ALA A 135 -1.88 -18.51 20.87
CA ALA A 135 -2.47 -19.35 19.82
C ALA A 135 -2.75 -18.54 18.56
N GLY A 136 -3.37 -17.37 18.69
CA GLY A 136 -3.59 -16.45 17.57
C GLY A 136 -2.31 -15.87 16.93
N ARG A 137 -1.16 -15.91 17.63
CA ARG A 137 0.15 -15.59 17.00
C ARG A 137 0.67 -16.73 16.14
N GLU A 138 0.53 -17.97 16.60
CA GLU A 138 0.93 -19.13 15.78
C GLU A 138 0.01 -19.32 14.59
N GLU A 139 -1.29 -19.07 14.75
CA GLU A 139 -2.26 -19.08 13.65
C GLU A 139 -1.86 -18.09 12.55
N PHE A 140 -1.57 -16.83 12.91
CA PHE A 140 -1.06 -15.84 11.96
C PHE A 140 0.21 -16.31 11.24
N ARG A 141 1.19 -16.89 11.97
CA ARG A 141 2.42 -17.41 11.33
C ARG A 141 2.12 -18.58 10.39
N SER A 142 1.20 -19.46 10.75
CA SER A 142 0.74 -20.55 9.91
C SER A 142 0.04 -20.07 8.65
N GLU A 143 -0.83 -19.07 8.76
CA GLU A 143 -1.49 -18.43 7.62
C GLU A 143 -0.51 -17.68 6.72
N MET A 144 0.39 -16.88 7.31
CA MET A 144 1.48 -16.22 6.59
C MET A 144 2.29 -17.21 5.74
N ARG A 145 2.77 -18.32 6.34
CA ARG A 145 3.54 -19.34 5.62
C ARG A 145 2.75 -19.89 4.43
N ARG A 146 1.46 -20.18 4.63
CA ARG A 146 0.56 -20.67 3.58
C ARG A 146 0.33 -19.63 2.49
N THR A 147 0.16 -18.35 2.84
CA THR A 147 -0.01 -17.26 1.88
C THR A 147 1.24 -17.03 1.04
N VAL A 148 2.43 -17.00 1.67
CA VAL A 148 3.71 -16.85 0.96
C VAL A 148 3.92 -18.01 -0.01
N GLU A 149 3.66 -19.25 0.43
CA GLU A 149 3.75 -20.41 -0.46
C GLU A 149 2.69 -20.38 -1.57
N HIS A 150 1.45 -19.98 -1.26
CA HIS A 150 0.36 -19.90 -2.23
C HIS A 150 0.66 -18.90 -3.37
N LEU A 151 1.26 -17.76 -3.03
CA LEU A 151 1.53 -16.67 -3.99
C LEU A 151 2.97 -16.68 -4.52
N ARG A 152 3.79 -17.68 -4.19
CA ARG A 152 5.22 -17.74 -4.57
C ARG A 152 5.49 -17.51 -6.07
N ASN A 153 4.57 -17.96 -6.92
CA ASN A 153 4.68 -17.90 -8.38
C ASN A 153 4.11 -16.61 -8.99
N VAL A 154 3.50 -15.72 -8.19
CA VAL A 154 2.93 -14.45 -8.67
C VAL A 154 4.07 -13.52 -9.07
N THR A 155 4.13 -13.14 -10.34
CA THR A 155 5.29 -12.42 -10.89
C THR A 155 5.29 -10.93 -10.56
N SER A 156 4.11 -10.34 -10.38
CA SER A 156 3.86 -8.92 -10.07
C SER A 156 4.09 -8.57 -8.61
N LEU A 157 4.01 -9.55 -7.70
CA LEU A 157 4.18 -9.34 -6.27
C LEU A 157 5.62 -8.90 -6.00
N ALA A 158 5.76 -7.65 -5.55
CA ALA A 158 7.04 -6.96 -5.35
C ALA A 158 7.39 -6.81 -3.87
N VAL A 159 6.38 -6.62 -3.01
CA VAL A 159 6.56 -6.34 -1.58
C VAL A 159 5.54 -7.13 -0.77
N TRP A 160 6.02 -7.71 0.34
CA TRP A 160 5.20 -8.27 1.40
C TRP A 160 5.03 -7.27 2.54
N VAL A 161 3.80 -7.10 3.04
CA VAL A 161 3.50 -6.19 4.15
C VAL A 161 2.84 -7.00 5.29
N PRO A 162 3.60 -7.51 6.28
CA PRO A 162 3.01 -8.36 7.31
C PRO A 162 2.04 -7.65 8.25
N PHE A 163 2.24 -6.37 8.54
CA PHE A 163 1.40 -5.61 9.46
C PHE A 163 1.09 -4.23 8.91
N ASN A 164 -0.19 -3.89 8.82
CA ASN A 164 -0.65 -2.55 8.54
C ASN A 164 -1.04 -1.82 9.84
N GLU A 165 -0.58 -0.59 10.03
CA GLU A 165 -1.01 0.32 11.10
C GLU A 165 -0.99 -0.25 12.54
N GLY A 166 -0.13 -1.24 12.79
CA GLY A 166 -0.06 -1.91 14.09
C GLY A 166 -1.23 -2.86 14.39
N TRP A 167 -2.10 -3.15 13.43
CA TRP A 167 -3.27 -4.00 13.60
C TRP A 167 -2.83 -5.43 13.92
N GLY A 168 -2.98 -5.80 15.19
CA GLY A 168 -2.55 -7.11 15.66
C GLY A 168 -1.04 -7.33 15.56
N GLN A 169 -0.22 -6.28 15.46
CA GLN A 169 1.23 -6.37 15.28
C GLN A 169 1.91 -7.07 16.47
N PHE A 170 2.87 -7.94 16.16
CA PHE A 170 3.71 -8.62 17.13
C PHE A 170 5.02 -9.06 16.49
N ASP A 171 6.12 -8.97 17.24
CA ASP A 171 7.43 -9.49 16.83
C ASP A 171 7.78 -9.17 15.36
N ALA A 172 7.48 -7.95 14.88
CA ALA A 172 7.40 -7.66 13.44
C ALA A 172 8.72 -7.94 12.71
N VAL A 173 9.86 -7.68 13.36
CA VAL A 173 11.19 -7.99 12.80
C VAL A 173 11.38 -9.50 12.60
N SER A 174 10.93 -10.32 13.56
CA SER A 174 11.00 -11.78 13.45
C SER A 174 10.07 -12.30 12.36
N VAL A 175 8.85 -11.76 12.26
CA VAL A 175 7.90 -12.11 11.19
C VAL A 175 8.47 -11.75 9.82
N ALA A 176 9.02 -10.54 9.66
CA ALA A 176 9.64 -10.13 8.40
C ALA A 176 10.84 -10.99 8.00
N THR A 177 11.67 -11.38 8.98
CA THR A 177 12.79 -12.31 8.75
C THR A 177 12.30 -13.67 8.26
N GLU A 178 11.19 -14.16 8.82
CA GLU A 178 10.58 -15.41 8.39
C GLU A 178 10.03 -15.32 6.97
N VAL A 179 9.32 -14.24 6.62
CA VAL A 179 8.85 -13.98 5.25
C VAL A 179 10.02 -13.93 4.26
N ALA A 180 11.08 -13.18 4.57
CA ALA A 180 12.26 -13.07 3.71
C ALA A 180 13.02 -14.40 3.56
N THR A 181 12.93 -15.29 4.55
CA THR A 181 13.50 -16.64 4.45
C THR A 181 12.67 -17.55 3.53
N LEU A 182 11.34 -17.45 3.60
CA LEU A 182 10.41 -18.20 2.76
C LEU A 182 10.43 -17.72 1.31
N ASP A 183 10.58 -16.42 1.11
CA ASP A 183 10.61 -15.78 -0.20
C ASP A 183 11.69 -14.68 -0.25
N PRO A 184 12.94 -15.05 -0.58
CA PRO A 184 14.05 -14.10 -0.65
C PRO A 184 14.02 -13.24 -1.93
N THR A 185 13.00 -13.38 -2.78
CA THR A 185 12.94 -12.71 -4.10
C THR A 185 12.17 -11.39 -4.10
N ARG A 186 11.64 -11.00 -2.93
CA ARG A 186 10.75 -9.85 -2.75
C ARG A 186 11.12 -9.09 -1.49
N SER A 187 10.88 -7.78 -1.49
CA SER A 187 11.17 -6.94 -0.33
C SER A 187 10.08 -7.08 0.74
N VAL A 188 10.40 -6.73 1.99
CA VAL A 188 9.45 -6.81 3.12
C VAL A 188 9.31 -5.46 3.83
N ASP A 189 8.07 -4.97 3.94
CA ASP A 189 7.68 -3.88 4.83
C ASP A 189 7.14 -4.45 6.14
N HIS A 190 8.01 -4.65 7.14
CA HIS A 190 7.67 -5.39 8.37
C HIS A 190 6.50 -4.77 9.14
N ALA A 191 6.34 -3.46 9.10
CA ALA A 191 5.30 -2.72 9.80
C ALA A 191 5.02 -1.41 9.06
N SER A 192 3.97 -1.44 8.22
CA SER A 192 3.57 -0.30 7.42
C SER A 192 2.93 0.79 8.29
N GLY A 193 3.35 2.03 8.07
CA GLY A 193 2.88 3.21 8.81
C GLY A 193 3.36 3.28 10.26
N TRP A 194 2.80 2.42 11.13
CA TRP A 194 2.93 2.51 12.59
C TRP A 194 3.81 1.43 13.22
N HIS A 195 4.25 1.78 14.42
CA HIS A 195 5.12 1.02 15.32
C HIS A 195 6.32 0.37 14.61
N ASP A 196 6.99 1.12 13.74
CA ASP A 196 8.21 0.71 13.04
C ASP A 196 9.25 0.14 14.02
N GLN A 197 9.56 -1.16 13.90
CA GLN A 197 10.57 -1.81 14.74
C GLN A 197 12.02 -1.67 14.27
N GLY A 198 12.27 -1.08 13.10
CA GLY A 198 13.61 -1.01 12.50
C GLY A 198 14.01 -2.28 11.73
N GLY A 199 13.05 -3.12 11.34
CA GLY A 199 13.28 -4.33 10.54
C GLY A 199 12.93 -4.13 9.07
N GLY A 200 12.98 -5.23 8.32
CA GLY A 200 12.60 -5.28 6.91
C GLY A 200 13.50 -4.43 6.00
N ASP A 201 13.02 -4.26 4.77
CA ASP A 201 13.69 -3.48 3.72
C ASP A 201 13.19 -2.04 3.66
N LEU A 202 11.97 -1.79 4.14
CA LEU A 202 11.27 -0.51 3.98
C LEU A 202 11.19 0.28 5.29
N TRP A 203 11.36 1.58 5.17
CA TRP A 203 11.03 2.56 6.19
C TRP A 203 9.72 3.24 5.80
N SER A 204 8.65 2.67 6.31
CA SER A 204 7.29 2.94 5.87
C SER A 204 6.63 4.07 6.66
N LYS A 205 5.81 4.89 5.99
CA LYS A 205 5.15 6.08 6.55
C LYS A 205 3.74 6.18 5.99
N HIS A 206 2.78 6.47 6.86
CA HIS A 206 1.43 6.87 6.48
C HIS A 206 1.22 8.34 6.83
N VAL A 207 0.64 9.13 5.92
CA VAL A 207 0.34 10.56 6.18
C VAL A 207 -0.94 10.99 5.45
N TYR A 208 -1.99 11.31 6.20
CA TYR A 208 -3.28 11.74 5.62
C TYR A 208 -3.61 13.22 5.87
N GLU A 209 -3.40 13.72 7.09
CA GLU A 209 -3.93 15.03 7.53
C GLU A 209 -2.96 16.21 7.34
N ARG A 210 -1.70 15.95 6.96
CA ARG A 210 -0.65 16.99 6.89
C ARG A 210 0.26 16.78 5.67
N PRO A 211 0.98 17.82 5.22
CA PRO A 211 2.00 17.65 4.21
C PRO A 211 3.06 16.63 4.63
N PHE A 212 3.52 15.82 3.68
CA PHE A 212 4.60 14.88 3.93
C PHE A 212 5.95 15.62 3.99
N THR A 213 6.67 15.43 5.09
CA THR A 213 8.06 15.84 5.22
C THR A 213 8.92 14.60 5.37
N ALA A 214 9.89 14.43 4.47
CA ALA A 214 10.84 13.34 4.58
C ALA A 214 11.55 13.38 5.93
N PRO A 215 11.49 12.30 6.72
CA PRO A 215 12.20 12.24 7.99
C PRO A 215 13.71 12.26 7.75
N ARG A 216 14.46 12.92 8.63
CA ARG A 216 15.92 12.97 8.55
C ARG A 216 16.50 11.55 8.65
N ARG A 217 17.19 11.11 7.60
CA ARG A 217 17.87 9.82 7.56
C ARG A 217 19.01 9.78 8.58
N ARG A 218 19.03 8.75 9.42
CA ARG A 218 20.13 8.47 10.34
C ARG A 218 21.27 7.79 9.58
N ALA A 219 22.50 7.93 10.07
CA ALA A 219 23.69 7.39 9.40
C ALA A 219 23.68 5.85 9.28
N ASP A 220 22.90 5.16 10.12
CA ASP A 220 22.70 3.71 10.16
C ASP A 220 21.43 3.25 9.43
N GLU A 221 20.57 4.16 8.97
CA GLU A 221 19.32 3.81 8.29
C GLU A 221 19.59 3.40 6.84
N ARG A 222 19.49 2.11 6.56
CA ARG A 222 19.75 1.49 5.24
C ARG A 222 18.47 1.21 4.44
N ARG A 223 17.30 1.30 5.07
CA ARG A 223 16.02 0.95 4.45
C ARG A 223 15.56 1.99 3.44
N VAL A 224 14.75 1.55 2.49
CA VAL A 224 14.14 2.41 1.47
C VAL A 224 13.00 3.20 2.11
N LEU A 225 13.00 4.53 1.99
CA LEU A 225 11.89 5.34 2.49
C LEU A 225 10.71 5.23 1.52
N VAL A 226 9.53 4.94 2.05
CA VAL A 226 8.28 4.84 1.29
C VAL A 226 7.14 5.57 2.01
N LEU A 227 6.23 6.14 1.24
CA LEU A 227 4.99 6.72 1.72
C LEU A 227 3.87 5.75 1.35
N SER A 228 3.73 4.72 2.17
CA SER A 228 2.96 3.51 1.84
C SER A 228 1.46 3.69 1.96
N GLU A 229 0.98 4.82 2.49
CA GLU A 229 -0.38 5.35 2.38
C GLU A 229 -0.36 6.88 2.56
N TYR A 230 -1.10 7.59 1.71
CA TYR A 230 -1.31 9.03 1.84
C TYR A 230 -2.59 9.48 1.13
N GLY A 231 -2.95 10.75 1.37
CA GLY A 231 -4.13 11.33 0.76
C GLY A 231 -5.37 11.03 1.59
N GLY A 232 -6.31 10.28 1.04
CA GLY A 232 -7.63 10.12 1.63
C GLY A 232 -8.46 11.39 1.48
N TYR A 233 -8.54 11.93 0.26
CA TYR A 233 -9.36 13.10 -0.02
C TYR A 233 -10.75 12.66 -0.47
N ASP A 234 -11.77 13.23 0.15
CA ASP A 234 -13.11 12.68 0.10
C ASP A 234 -14.02 13.59 -0.71
N LEU A 235 -14.78 12.97 -1.62
CA LEU A 235 -15.87 13.63 -2.32
C LEU A 235 -17.01 12.63 -2.44
N ALA A 236 -18.09 12.86 -1.70
CA ALA A 236 -19.30 12.08 -1.85
C ALA A 236 -19.97 12.45 -3.18
N VAL A 237 -20.35 11.44 -3.96
CA VAL A 237 -21.08 11.61 -5.22
C VAL A 237 -22.52 11.15 -4.97
N GLU A 238 -23.48 12.04 -5.19
CA GLU A 238 -24.90 11.74 -4.97
C GLU A 238 -25.34 10.54 -5.83
N GLY A 239 -26.07 9.60 -5.22
CA GLY A 239 -26.51 8.37 -5.88
C GLY A 239 -25.48 7.23 -5.92
N HIS A 240 -24.22 7.48 -5.54
CA HIS A 240 -23.12 6.51 -5.62
C HIS A 240 -22.45 6.22 -4.27
N VAL A 241 -23.12 6.55 -3.16
CA VAL A 241 -22.65 6.29 -1.79
C VAL A 241 -23.36 5.06 -1.21
N TRP A 242 -22.65 4.27 -0.41
CA TRP A 242 -23.22 3.11 0.26
C TRP A 242 -24.15 3.49 1.42
N GLY A 243 -23.69 4.42 2.28
CA GLY A 243 -24.39 4.81 3.49
C GLY A 243 -24.68 6.30 3.59
N GLU A 244 -25.41 6.69 4.64
CA GLU A 244 -25.84 8.07 4.88
C GLU A 244 -24.73 8.96 5.49
N LYS A 245 -23.66 8.36 6.04
CA LYS A 245 -22.62 9.07 6.80
C LYS A 245 -21.23 8.89 6.18
N PRO A 246 -20.91 9.61 5.09
CA PRO A 246 -19.62 9.50 4.44
C PRO A 246 -18.47 9.92 5.38
N PHE A 247 -17.44 9.09 5.42
CA PHE A 247 -16.17 9.26 6.11
C PHE A 247 -15.03 9.42 5.09
N GLY A 248 -14.01 10.14 5.51
CA GLY A 248 -12.68 10.08 4.94
C GLY A 248 -11.79 11.14 5.62
N TYR A 249 -10.58 11.36 5.11
CA TYR A 249 -9.54 12.10 5.86
C TYR A 249 -9.57 13.60 5.59
N ARG A 250 -10.02 14.02 4.40
CA ARG A 250 -10.21 15.44 4.05
C ARG A 250 -11.35 15.63 3.06
N ARG A 251 -12.47 16.18 3.55
CA ARG A 251 -13.69 16.37 2.77
C ARG A 251 -13.65 17.58 1.82
N PHE A 252 -14.12 17.37 0.60
CA PHE A 252 -14.37 18.37 -0.43
C PHE A 252 -15.83 18.32 -0.87
N THR A 253 -16.32 19.40 -1.48
CA THR A 253 -17.73 19.54 -1.92
C THR A 253 -17.88 19.74 -3.42
N SER A 254 -16.77 19.81 -4.17
CA SER A 254 -16.79 19.91 -5.62
C SER A 254 -15.57 19.21 -6.24
N VAL A 255 -15.73 18.76 -7.48
CA VAL A 255 -14.66 18.15 -8.29
C VAL A 255 -13.49 19.14 -8.45
N ASP A 256 -13.76 20.43 -8.68
CA ASP A 256 -12.72 21.45 -8.83
C ASP A 256 -11.87 21.59 -7.56
N ALA A 257 -12.51 21.70 -6.39
CA ALA A 257 -11.79 21.86 -5.13
C ALA A 257 -10.96 20.61 -4.78
N LEU A 258 -11.50 19.43 -5.05
CA LEU A 258 -10.77 18.16 -4.92
C LEU A 258 -9.59 18.12 -5.90
N GLY A 259 -9.81 18.47 -7.16
CA GLY A 259 -8.79 18.44 -8.21
C GLY A 259 -7.63 19.37 -7.94
N GLU A 260 -7.91 20.60 -7.50
CA GLU A 260 -6.85 21.52 -7.08
C GLU A 260 -6.06 20.98 -5.88
N ALA A 261 -6.73 20.36 -4.91
CA ALA A 261 -6.06 19.77 -3.75
C ALA A 261 -5.20 18.58 -4.17
N PHE A 262 -5.70 17.74 -5.07
CA PHE A 262 -4.98 16.59 -5.62
C PHE A 262 -3.73 17.04 -6.38
N LEU A 263 -3.83 18.07 -7.22
CA LEU A 263 -2.69 18.67 -7.91
C LEU A 263 -1.66 19.24 -6.92
N ARG A 264 -2.10 20.02 -5.92
CA ARG A 264 -1.18 20.57 -4.90
C ARG A 264 -0.45 19.47 -4.13
N LEU A 265 -1.15 18.42 -3.73
CA LEU A 265 -0.57 17.28 -3.02
C LEU A 265 0.54 16.62 -3.86
N HIS A 266 0.30 16.36 -5.15
CA HIS A 266 1.25 15.64 -5.99
C HIS A 266 2.37 16.54 -6.53
N GLU A 267 2.04 17.70 -7.09
CA GLU A 267 3.00 18.59 -7.76
C GLU A 267 3.84 19.39 -6.76
N THR A 268 3.23 19.89 -5.68
CA THR A 268 3.91 20.78 -4.73
C THR A 268 4.50 20.02 -3.55
N GLU A 269 3.75 19.09 -2.95
CA GLU A 269 4.17 18.43 -1.72
C GLU A 269 5.02 17.18 -2.00
N LEU A 270 4.59 16.31 -2.92
CA LEU A 270 5.24 15.02 -3.14
C LEU A 270 6.34 15.02 -4.19
N ALA A 271 6.17 15.67 -5.34
CA ALA A 271 7.16 15.63 -6.43
C ALA A 271 8.59 16.01 -5.99
N PRO A 272 8.81 17.06 -5.16
CA PRO A 272 10.16 17.39 -4.68
C PRO A 272 10.80 16.29 -3.82
N VAL A 273 9.98 15.57 -3.05
CA VAL A 273 10.42 14.54 -2.11
C VAL A 273 10.56 13.18 -2.77
N VAL A 274 9.72 12.86 -3.76
CA VAL A 274 9.85 11.65 -4.59
C VAL A 274 11.15 11.67 -5.37
N GLY A 275 11.45 12.79 -6.04
CA GLY A 275 12.71 12.95 -6.76
C GLY A 275 13.94 12.81 -5.87
N HIS A 276 13.82 13.06 -4.56
CA HIS A 276 14.95 13.04 -3.64
C HIS A 276 15.05 11.77 -2.79
N ASP A 277 13.99 11.31 -2.11
CA ASP A 277 14.07 10.30 -1.04
C ASP A 277 13.12 9.11 -1.19
N LEU A 278 11.90 9.32 -1.70
CA LEU A 278 10.87 8.25 -1.72
C LEU A 278 11.05 7.30 -2.91
N SER A 279 10.91 6.00 -2.68
CA SER A 279 10.90 5.01 -3.77
C SER A 279 9.52 4.40 -4.07
N ALA A 280 8.53 4.72 -3.25
CA ALA A 280 7.14 4.37 -3.47
C ALA A 280 6.22 5.38 -2.79
N VAL A 281 5.07 5.61 -3.42
CA VAL A 281 3.94 6.32 -2.84
C VAL A 281 2.66 5.51 -3.09
N VAL A 282 1.72 5.48 -2.15
CA VAL A 282 0.44 4.77 -2.32
C VAL A 282 -0.73 5.68 -1.95
N TYR A 283 -1.54 6.05 -2.93
CA TYR A 283 -2.71 6.88 -2.69
C TYR A 283 -3.85 6.04 -2.10
N THR A 284 -4.47 6.53 -1.02
CA THR A 284 -5.70 5.96 -0.45
C THR A 284 -6.88 6.73 -1.07
N GLN A 285 -7.71 6.13 -1.95
CA GLN A 285 -7.71 4.73 -2.41
C GLN A 285 -8.37 4.53 -3.80
N LEU A 286 -8.43 3.29 -4.30
CA LEU A 286 -8.92 2.93 -5.64
C LEU A 286 -10.40 3.26 -5.80
N SER A 287 -11.24 2.71 -4.93
CA SER A 287 -12.68 2.93 -4.91
C SER A 287 -13.13 3.30 -3.50
N ASP A 288 -14.31 3.87 -3.38
CA ASP A 288 -14.95 3.98 -2.07
C ASP A 288 -15.16 2.59 -1.46
N VAL A 289 -15.21 2.54 -0.13
CA VAL A 289 -15.41 1.34 0.67
C VAL A 289 -16.47 1.65 1.72
N GLU A 290 -17.70 1.21 1.46
CA GLU A 290 -18.85 1.48 2.33
C GLU A 290 -18.97 2.99 2.64
N ASP A 291 -18.82 3.38 3.91
CA ASP A 291 -18.87 4.78 4.33
C ASP A 291 -17.57 5.54 4.04
N GLU A 292 -16.45 4.89 3.73
CA GLU A 292 -15.19 5.55 3.37
C GLU A 292 -15.21 6.00 1.90
N VAL A 293 -15.38 7.31 1.65
CA VAL A 293 -15.65 7.88 0.32
C VAL A 293 -14.47 8.64 -0.32
N ASN A 294 -13.26 8.21 -0.02
CA ASN A 294 -11.99 8.77 -0.52
C ASN A 294 -11.41 7.98 -1.72
N GLY A 295 -12.22 7.16 -2.38
CA GLY A 295 -11.86 6.47 -3.61
C GLY A 295 -11.73 7.41 -4.80
N LEU A 296 -10.86 7.06 -5.75
CA LEU A 296 -10.84 7.69 -7.08
C LEU A 296 -12.09 7.30 -7.88
N LEU A 297 -12.56 6.07 -7.71
CA LEU A 297 -13.84 5.57 -8.20
C LEU A 297 -14.88 5.57 -7.08
N THR A 298 -16.15 5.74 -7.43
CA THR A 298 -17.26 5.49 -6.51
C THR A 298 -17.36 4.01 -6.12
N TYR A 299 -18.16 3.71 -5.09
CA TYR A 299 -18.30 2.35 -4.55
C TYR A 299 -18.74 1.34 -5.62
N ASP A 300 -19.59 1.76 -6.54
CA ASP A 300 -20.11 0.98 -7.68
C ASP A 300 -19.22 1.02 -8.93
N ARG A 301 -18.11 1.78 -8.91
CA ARG A 301 -17.20 2.02 -10.05
C ARG A 301 -17.83 2.74 -11.25
N GLU A 302 -19.03 3.32 -11.09
CA GLU A 302 -19.71 4.02 -12.19
C GLU A 302 -19.12 5.42 -12.45
N VAL A 303 -18.52 6.06 -11.44
CA VAL A 303 -18.00 7.43 -11.55
C VAL A 303 -16.54 7.50 -11.12
N LEU A 304 -15.70 7.97 -12.05
CA LEU A 304 -14.39 8.51 -11.73
C LEU A 304 -14.54 9.94 -11.20
N LYS A 305 -14.16 10.16 -9.94
CA LYS A 305 -14.42 11.41 -9.21
C LYS A 305 -13.55 12.60 -9.64
N LEU A 306 -12.45 12.33 -10.32
CA LEU A 306 -11.51 13.32 -10.83
C LEU A 306 -11.31 13.17 -12.34
N PRO A 307 -11.16 14.25 -13.11
CA PRO A 307 -10.83 14.15 -14.52
C PRO A 307 -9.56 13.33 -14.77
N GLU A 308 -9.57 12.44 -15.78
CA GLU A 308 -8.43 11.57 -16.11
C GLU A 308 -7.15 12.39 -16.32
N ASP A 309 -7.24 13.45 -17.12
CA ASP A 309 -6.11 14.30 -17.49
C ASP A 309 -5.48 14.96 -16.26
N LEU A 310 -6.29 15.35 -15.28
CA LEU A 310 -5.83 15.91 -14.01
C LEU A 310 -5.05 14.87 -13.20
N VAL A 311 -5.59 13.65 -13.05
CA VAL A 311 -4.93 12.57 -12.31
C VAL A 311 -3.62 12.19 -12.99
N ARG A 312 -3.64 11.99 -14.30
CA ARG A 312 -2.45 11.63 -15.08
C ARG A 312 -1.37 12.70 -14.99
N ARG A 313 -1.74 13.98 -15.05
CA ARG A 313 -0.83 15.09 -14.86
C ARG A 313 -0.17 15.06 -13.48
N ALA A 314 -0.97 14.91 -12.43
CA ALA A 314 -0.48 14.83 -11.05
C ALA A 314 0.48 13.66 -10.85
N LEU A 315 0.16 12.46 -11.33
CA LEU A 315 1.03 11.29 -11.20
C LEU A 315 2.28 11.40 -12.07
N ALA A 316 2.20 11.99 -13.27
CA ALA A 316 3.36 12.22 -14.13
C ALA A 316 4.39 13.20 -13.53
N ALA A 317 3.98 14.05 -12.58
CA ALA A 317 4.91 14.90 -11.83
C ALA A 317 5.80 14.09 -10.86
N LEU A 318 5.37 12.88 -10.47
CA LEU A 318 6.12 12.01 -9.58
C LEU A 318 7.16 11.23 -10.38
N THR A 319 8.38 11.75 -10.41
CA THR A 319 9.50 11.13 -11.13
C THR A 319 10.69 10.96 -10.20
N LEU A 320 11.42 9.86 -10.37
CA LEU A 320 12.80 9.81 -9.87
C LEU A 320 13.58 10.88 -10.64
N ARG A 321 14.46 11.63 -9.96
CA ARG A 321 15.28 12.62 -10.65
C ARG A 321 16.02 11.96 -11.82
N PRO A 322 16.03 12.57 -13.01
CA PRO A 322 16.99 12.17 -14.02
C PRO A 322 18.40 12.39 -13.46
N PRO A 323 19.39 11.56 -13.83
CA PRO A 323 20.77 11.72 -13.37
C PRO A 323 21.23 13.15 -13.61
N SER A 324 21.72 13.81 -12.58
CA SER A 324 22.43 15.07 -12.73
C SER A 324 23.78 14.78 -13.37
N TYR A 325 23.84 14.88 -14.70
CA TYR A 325 25.11 15.00 -15.40
C TYR A 325 25.70 16.38 -15.07
N GLY A 326 26.56 16.42 -14.05
CA GLY A 326 27.39 17.56 -13.68
C GLY A 326 28.77 17.47 -14.33
#